data_AF-A0A1Z9M4L2-F1
#
_entry.id   AF-A0A1Z9M4L2-F1
#
_cell.length_a   1.000
_cell.length_b   1.000
_cell.length_c   1.000
_cell.angle_alpha   90.00
_cell.angle_beta   90.00
_cell.angle_gamma   90.00
#
_symmetry.space_group_name_H-M   'P 1'
#
loop_
_entity.id
_entity.type
_entity.pdbx_description
1 polymer ?
#
loop_
_entity_poly.entity_id
_entity_poly.type
_entity_poly.pdbx_seq_one_letter_code
_entity_poly.pdbx_strand_id
1 'polypeptide(L)' 'MTKQEWLEEKLFVDIYGREYNLSDVPMTMMTRQEAFDKRGYGKKMVKQLWKEKGREIRGEN' A
#
# COMPACT_ATOMS: atom_id res chain seq x y z
N MET A 1 -10.10 -11.57 -2.18
CA MET A 1 -9.79 -10.16 -1.88
C MET A 1 -10.14 -9.32 -3.09
N THR A 2 -11.06 -8.38 -2.92
CA THR A 2 -11.40 -7.36 -3.90
C THR A 2 -10.40 -6.20 -3.83
N LYS A 3 -10.39 -5.33 -4.85
CA LYS A 3 -9.54 -4.13 -4.84
C LYS A 3 -9.89 -3.19 -3.68
N GLN A 4 -11.16 -3.13 -3.31
CA GLN A 4 -11.61 -2.24 -2.24
C GLN A 4 -11.17 -2.76 -0.87
N GLU A 5 -11.37 -4.06 -0.60
CA GLU A 5 -10.84 -4.71 0.62
C GLU A 5 -9.31 -4.53 0.73
N TRP A 6 -8.59 -4.61 -0.38
CA TRP A 6 -7.17 -4.32 -0.42
C TRP A 6 -6.86 -2.84 -0.13
N LEU A 7 -7.66 -1.89 -0.57
CA LEU A 7 -7.41 -0.48 -0.23
C LEU A 7 -7.73 -0.16 1.24
N GLU A 8 -8.71 -0.85 1.82
CA GLU A 8 -9.18 -0.67 3.20
C GLU A 8 -8.36 -1.45 4.24
N GLU A 9 -7.50 -2.37 3.81
CA GLU A 9 -6.60 -3.12 4.69
C GLU A 9 -5.72 -2.16 5.50
N LYS A 10 -5.68 -2.37 6.83
CA LYS A 10 -4.82 -1.59 7.72
C LYS A 10 -3.38 -2.10 7.64
N LEU A 11 -2.47 -1.18 7.40
CA LEU A 11 -1.03 -1.40 7.35
C LEU A 11 -0.33 -0.71 8.51
N PHE A 12 0.73 -1.34 9.00
CA PHE A 12 1.67 -0.72 9.91
C PHE A 12 2.79 -0.05 9.10
N VAL A 13 2.71 1.26 8.99
CA VAL A 13 3.58 2.11 8.16
C VAL A 13 3.98 3.35 8.94
N ASP A 14 4.97 4.09 8.46
CA ASP A 14 5.28 5.37 9.08
C ASP A 14 4.19 6.43 8.80
N ILE A 15 4.31 7.58 9.46
CA ILE A 15 3.38 8.73 9.29
C ILE A 15 3.26 9.24 7.83
N TYR A 16 4.17 8.86 6.94
CA TYR A 16 4.19 9.17 5.51
C TYR A 16 3.70 8.02 4.63
N GLY A 17 3.23 6.91 5.23
CA GLY A 17 2.73 5.74 4.50
C GLY A 17 3.82 4.84 3.92
N ARG A 18 5.08 5.00 4.35
CA ARG A 18 6.19 4.17 3.90
C ARG A 18 6.32 2.94 4.79
N GLU A 19 6.79 1.85 4.20
CA GLU A 19 7.11 0.64 4.93
C GLU A 19 8.19 0.90 5.98
N TYR A 20 8.23 0.04 7.00
CA TYR A 20 9.22 0.12 8.07
C TYR A 20 10.63 0.23 7.49
N ASN A 21 11.36 1.26 7.91
CA ASN A 21 12.69 1.58 7.43
C ASN A 21 13.50 2.22 8.57
N LEU A 22 14.79 2.49 8.33
CA LEU A 22 15.72 3.03 9.34
C LEU A 22 15.59 4.54 9.58
N SER A 23 14.52 5.19 9.09
CA SER A 23 14.25 6.59 9.39
C SER A 23 13.71 6.74 10.80
N ASP A 24 14.07 7.83 11.49
CA ASP A 24 13.57 8.17 12.83
C ASP A 24 12.18 8.84 12.77
N VAL A 25 11.22 8.11 12.23
CA VAL A 25 9.83 8.57 12.06
C VAL A 25 8.88 7.64 12.83
N PRO A 26 7.86 8.17 13.51
CA PRO A 26 6.89 7.34 14.20
C PRO A 26 6.15 6.41 13.25
N MET A 27 5.90 5.19 13.73
CA MET A 27 5.04 4.22 13.06
C MET A 27 3.57 4.38 13.51
N THR A 28 2.64 4.06 12.62
CA THR A 28 1.20 4.14 12.88
C THR A 28 0.42 3.11 12.05
N MET A 29 -0.84 2.93 12.41
CA MET A 29 -1.79 2.13 11.65
C MET A 29 -2.64 3.04 10.77
N MET A 30 -2.64 2.81 9.46
CA MET A 30 -3.53 3.48 8.51
C MET A 30 -3.96 2.53 7.39
N THR A 31 -5.00 2.89 6.65
CA THR A 31 -5.42 2.10 5.48
C THR A 31 -4.38 2.19 4.38
N ARG A 32 -4.31 1.16 3.52
CA ARG A 32 -3.45 1.17 2.33
C ARG A 32 -3.77 2.36 1.42
N GLN A 33 -5.04 2.76 1.34
CA GLN A 33 -5.45 3.96 0.61
C GLN A 33 -4.80 5.23 1.17
N GLU A 34 -4.90 5.48 2.48
CA GLU A 34 -4.29 6.65 3.12
C GLU A 34 -2.76 6.67 2.92
N ALA A 35 -2.12 5.50 3.00
CA ALA A 35 -0.69 5.38 2.75
C ALA A 35 -0.33 5.75 1.29
N PHE A 36 -1.13 5.33 0.31
CA PHE A 36 -0.95 5.69 -1.10
C PHE A 36 -1.17 7.18 -1.35
N ASP A 37 -2.20 7.78 -0.74
CA ASP A 37 -2.49 9.21 -0.87
C ASP A 37 -1.32 10.04 -0.31
N LYS A 38 -0.77 9.67 0.85
CA LYS A 38 0.42 10.31 1.45
C LYS A 38 1.67 10.19 0.59
N ARG A 39 1.84 9.07 -0.10
CA ARG A 39 2.95 8.83 -1.05
C ARG A 39 2.75 9.52 -2.40
N GLY A 40 1.62 10.18 -2.62
CA GLY A 40 1.30 10.83 -3.90
C GLY A 40 0.99 9.84 -5.03
N TYR A 41 0.51 8.64 -4.71
CA TYR A 41 0.26 7.60 -5.70
C TYR A 41 -0.99 7.92 -6.52
N GLY A 42 -0.79 8.18 -7.81
CA GLY A 42 -1.89 8.39 -8.74
C GLY A 42 -2.66 7.10 -9.06
N LYS A 43 -3.89 7.26 -9.59
CA LYS A 43 -4.78 6.14 -9.97
C LYS A 43 -4.13 5.09 -10.87
N LYS A 44 -3.24 5.52 -11.79
CA LYS A 44 -2.50 4.61 -12.70
C LYS A 44 -1.57 3.68 -11.91
N MET A 45 -0.82 4.24 -10.97
CA MET A 45 0.12 3.49 -10.13
C MET A 45 -0.61 2.51 -9.21
N VAL A 46 -1.67 2.97 -8.54
CA VAL A 46 -2.51 2.08 -7.70
C VAL A 46 -3.10 0.93 -8.52
N LYS A 47 -3.54 1.19 -9.76
CA LYS A 47 -4.05 0.15 -10.66
C LYS A 47 -2.94 -0.84 -11.06
N GLN A 48 -1.71 -0.39 -11.25
CA GLN A 48 -0.57 -1.25 -11.56
C GLN A 48 -0.21 -2.13 -10.37
N LEU A 49 -0.06 -1.57 -9.18
CA LEU A 49 0.22 -2.31 -7.94
C LEU A 49 -0.84 -3.39 -7.66
N TRP A 50 -2.11 -3.09 -7.92
CA TRP A 50 -3.19 -4.08 -7.81
C TRP A 50 -3.02 -5.25 -8.80
N LYS A 51 -2.60 -4.97 -10.04
CA LYS A 51 -2.33 -6.02 -11.03
C LYS A 51 -1.13 -6.87 -10.65
N GLU A 52 -0.06 -6.24 -10.16
CA GLU A 52 1.14 -6.91 -9.66
C GLU A 52 0.80 -7.83 -8.48
N LYS A 53 -0.01 -7.36 -7.52
CA LYS A 53 -0.52 -8.21 -6.43
C LYS A 53 -1.30 -9.41 -6.95
N GLY A 54 -2.10 -9.22 -8.00
CA GLY A 54 -2.82 -10.31 -8.65
C GLY A 54 -1.91 -11.34 -9.34
N ARG A 55 -0.75 -10.92 -9.86
CA ARG A 55 0.27 -11.83 -10.46
C ARG A 55 1.01 -12.60 -9.38
N GLU A 56 1.41 -11.91 -8.30
CA GLU A 56 2.04 -12.51 -7.13
C GLU A 56 1.16 -13.62 -6.54
N ILE A 57 -0.14 -13.37 -6.37
CA ILE A 57 -1.11 -14.38 -5.88
C ILE A 57 -1.20 -15.60 -6.83
N ARG A 58 -0.98 -15.41 -8.13
CA ARG A 58 -0.99 -16.49 -9.13
C ARG A 58 0.36 -17.21 -9.27
N GLY A 59 1.41 -16.75 -8.59
CA GLY A 59 2.76 -17.30 -8.73
C GLY A 59 3.44 -16.97 -10.07
N GLU A 60 2.96 -15.94 -10.76
CA GLU A 60 3.56 -15.44 -12.01
C GLU A 60 4.65 -14.42 -11.64
N ASN A 61 5.93 -14.84 -11.68
CA ASN A 61 7.10 -13.96 -11.55
C ASN A 61 7.47 -13.33 -12.90
#